data_AF-A0AAU8LEY3-F1
#
_entry.id   AF-A0AAU8LEY3-F1
#
_cell.length_a   1.000
_cell.length_b   1.000
_cell.length_c   1.000
_cell.angle_alpha   90.00
_cell.angle_beta   90.00
_cell.angle_gamma   90.00
#
_symmetry.space_group_name_H-M   'P 1'
#
loop_
_entity.id
_entity.type
_entity.pdbx_description
1 polymer ?
#
loop_
_entity_poly.entity_id
_entity_poly.type
_entity_poly.pdbx_seq_one_letter_code
_entity_poly.pdbx_strand_id
1 'polypeptide(L)'
;MVMLFRNLVFLSFPLALLALGVSIRGIAENPLSPSDTQGLPPVVIYFVILMVVGFISLGLAAAGKLLESKISGAGRLAWAIRLVCFVPLALAASLLAVVSAGYAMSTIGGVIALLLAIVSALSVFFLFPKKN
;
A
#
# COMPACT_ATOMS: atom_id res chain seq x y z
N MET A 1 14.83 -2.63 17.44
CA MET A 1 13.68 -1.83 16.96
C MET A 1 13.72 -1.53 15.46
N VAL A 2 14.80 -1.00 14.89
CA VAL A 2 14.87 -0.56 13.47
C VAL A 2 14.58 -1.68 12.44
N MET A 3 15.03 -2.92 12.68
CA MET A 3 14.73 -4.05 11.79
C MET A 3 13.25 -4.43 11.73
N LEU A 4 12.50 -4.21 12.81
CA LEU A 4 11.10 -4.61 12.91
C LEU A 4 10.23 -3.64 12.10
N PHE A 5 10.51 -2.34 12.18
CA PHE A 5 9.91 -1.32 11.31
C PHE A 5 10.24 -1.53 9.83
N ARG A 6 11.47 -1.97 9.51
CA ARG A 6 11.92 -2.21 8.13
C ARG A 6 11.12 -3.26 7.38
N ASN A 7 10.57 -4.26 8.08
CA ASN A 7 9.81 -5.35 7.48
C ASN A 7 8.30 -5.18 7.64
N LEU A 8 7.88 -4.16 8.40
CA LEU A 8 6.48 -3.96 8.75
C LEU A 8 5.63 -3.68 7.51
N VAL A 9 6.21 -3.05 6.48
CA VAL A 9 5.58 -2.80 5.17
C VAL A 9 4.98 -4.05 4.53
N PHE A 10 5.65 -5.20 4.66
CA PHE A 10 5.23 -6.46 4.04
C PHE A 10 4.02 -7.08 4.72
N LEU A 11 3.74 -6.68 5.97
CA LEU A 11 2.56 -7.11 6.71
C LEU A 11 1.47 -6.04 6.64
N SER A 12 1.81 -4.78 6.87
CA SER A 12 0.85 -3.68 6.92
C SER A 12 0.17 -3.41 5.58
N PHE A 13 0.89 -3.54 4.46
CA PHE A 13 0.29 -3.29 3.14
C PHE A 13 -0.79 -4.33 2.77
N PRO A 14 -0.55 -5.66 2.85
CA PRO A 14 -1.62 -6.65 2.63
C PRO A 14 -2.77 -6.51 3.62
N LEU A 15 -2.48 -6.25 4.90
CA LEU A 15 -3.52 -6.04 5.91
C LEU A 15 -4.38 -4.81 5.60
N ALA A 16 -3.77 -3.72 5.12
CA ALA A 16 -4.49 -2.53 4.69
C ALA A 16 -5.40 -2.80 3.48
N LEU A 17 -4.91 -3.58 2.49
CA LEU A 17 -5.72 -4.01 1.35
C LEU A 17 -6.91 -4.86 1.78
N LEU A 18 -6.70 -5.83 2.68
CA LEU A 18 -7.79 -6.67 3.19
C LEU A 18 -8.83 -5.83 3.97
N ALA A 19 -8.37 -4.92 4.83
CA ALA A 19 -9.25 -4.04 5.59
C ALA A 19 -10.10 -3.13 4.66
N LEU A 20 -9.50 -2.59 3.59
CA LEU A 20 -10.24 -1.85 2.58
C LEU A 20 -11.23 -2.75 1.84
N GLY A 21 -10.81 -3.95 1.43
CA GLY A 21 -11.67 -4.93 0.74
C GLY A 21 -12.91 -5.32 1.56
N VAL A 22 -12.77 -5.47 2.87
CA VAL A 22 -13.89 -5.72 3.79
C VAL A 22 -14.80 -4.50 3.90
N SER A 23 -14.23 -3.30 3.95
CA SER A 23 -14.98 -2.04 4.03
C SER A 23 -15.85 -1.79 2.79
N ILE A 24 -15.31 -2.04 1.59
CA ILE A 24 -15.99 -1.73 0.32
C ILE A 24 -17.04 -2.77 -0.09
N ARG A 25 -17.03 -3.96 0.53
CA ARG A 25 -17.99 -5.05 0.24
C ARG A 25 -19.46 -4.68 0.46
N GLY A 26 -19.73 -3.63 1.24
CA GLY A 26 -21.09 -3.15 1.55
C GLY A 26 -21.45 -1.80 0.93
N ILE A 27 -20.60 -1.23 0.07
CA ILE A 27 -20.86 0.09 -0.53
C ILE A 27 -21.77 -0.09 -1.75
N ALA A 28 -22.96 0.52 -1.69
CA ALA A 28 -23.92 0.52 -2.79
C ALA A 28 -23.38 1.27 -4.02
N GLU A 29 -23.70 0.78 -5.22
CA GLU A 29 -23.21 1.32 -6.50
C GLU A 29 -23.69 2.76 -6.76
N ASN A 30 -24.87 3.11 -6.25
CA ASN A 30 -25.40 4.46 -6.24
C ASN A 30 -26.14 4.74 -4.91
N PRO A 31 -25.61 5.61 -4.02
CA PRO A 31 -26.27 5.92 -2.75
C PRO A 31 -27.58 6.69 -2.91
N LEU A 32 -27.83 7.28 -4.09
CA LEU A 32 -29.06 8.00 -4.43
C LEU A 32 -30.10 7.13 -5.16
N SER A 33 -29.71 5.95 -5.66
CA SER A 33 -30.61 4.98 -6.30
C SER A 33 -30.02 3.57 -6.23
N PRO A 34 -30.22 2.84 -5.12
CA PRO A 34 -29.60 1.53 -4.87
C PRO A 34 -30.06 0.40 -5.82
N SER A 35 -31.06 0.66 -6.67
CA SER A 35 -31.55 -0.24 -7.72
C SER A 35 -30.87 -0.06 -9.08
N ASP A 36 -30.04 0.97 -9.23
CA ASP A 36 -29.34 1.29 -10.48
C ASP A 36 -28.00 0.53 -10.52
N THR A 37 -28.01 -0.66 -11.13
CA THR A 37 -26.87 -1.59 -11.15
C THR A 37 -26.01 -1.50 -12.42
N GLN A 38 -26.06 -0.36 -13.12
CA GLN A 38 -25.42 -0.23 -14.45
C GLN A 38 -23.94 0.19 -14.39
N GLY A 39 -23.32 0.30 -13.21
CA GLY A 39 -21.93 0.73 -13.09
C GLY A 39 -21.18 0.13 -11.90
N LEU A 40 -19.92 -0.24 -12.12
CA LEU A 40 -18.99 -0.57 -11.04
C LEU A 40 -18.73 0.67 -10.18
N PRO A 41 -18.87 0.60 -8.83
CA PRO A 41 -18.50 1.70 -7.96
C PRO A 41 -17.05 2.12 -8.22
N PRO A 42 -16.73 3.43 -8.33
CA PRO A 42 -15.36 3.90 -8.59
C PRO A 42 -14.33 3.33 -7.59
N VAL A 43 -14.73 3.16 -6.33
CA VAL A 43 -13.90 2.55 -5.28
C VAL A 43 -13.48 1.12 -5.61
N VAL A 44 -14.33 0.34 -6.27
CA VAL A 44 -14.01 -1.04 -6.68
C VAL A 44 -12.97 -1.05 -7.79
N ILE A 45 -13.07 -0.12 -8.75
CA ILE A 45 -12.07 0.05 -9.81
C ILE A 45 -10.70 0.40 -9.19
N TYR A 46 -10.67 1.38 -8.28
CA TYR A 46 -9.44 1.73 -7.56
C TYR A 46 -8.89 0.57 -6.74
N PHE A 47 -9.75 -0.20 -6.07
CA PHE A 47 -9.36 -1.37 -5.30
C PHE A 47 -8.71 -2.46 -6.16
N VAL A 48 -9.27 -2.75 -7.35
CA VAL A 48 -8.69 -3.72 -8.28
C VAL A 48 -7.32 -3.26 -8.78
N ILE A 49 -7.20 -1.98 -9.16
CA ILE A 49 -5.91 -1.40 -9.56
C ILE A 49 -4.90 -1.50 -8.40
N LEU A 50 -5.32 -1.18 -7.18
CA LEU A 50 -4.50 -1.26 -5.98
C LEU A 50 -4.06 -2.70 -5.66
N MET A 51 -4.91 -3.70 -5.89
CA MET A 51 -4.49 -5.09 -5.76
C MET A 51 -3.40 -5.42 -6.77
N VAL A 52 -3.63 -5.17 -8.07
CA VAL A 52 -2.67 -5.53 -9.12
C VAL A 52 -1.34 -4.80 -8.93
N VAL A 53 -1.37 -3.46 -8.83
CA VAL A 53 -0.16 -2.65 -8.67
C VAL A 53 0.49 -2.91 -7.31
N GLY A 54 -0.31 -3.11 -6.26
CA GLY A 54 0.16 -3.39 -4.91
C GLY A 54 0.91 -4.71 -4.80
N PHE A 55 0.36 -5.80 -5.36
CA PHE A 55 1.03 -7.10 -5.36
C PHE A 55 2.31 -7.09 -6.19
N ILE A 56 2.29 -6.45 -7.37
CA ILE A 56 3.50 -6.29 -8.18
C ILE A 56 4.57 -5.52 -7.40
N SER A 57 4.19 -4.41 -6.77
CA SER A 57 5.10 -3.58 -5.97
C SER A 57 5.65 -4.32 -4.75
N LEU A 58 4.82 -5.14 -4.09
CA LEU A 58 5.24 -5.96 -2.96
C LEU A 58 6.23 -7.06 -3.40
N GLY A 59 5.98 -7.68 -4.56
CA GLY A 59 6.93 -8.59 -5.18
C GLY A 59 8.26 -7.92 -5.52
N LEU A 60 8.22 -6.72 -6.09
CA LEU A 60 9.40 -5.91 -6.37
C LEU A 60 10.18 -5.56 -5.10
N ALA A 61 9.49 -5.16 -4.03
CA ALA A 61 10.10 -4.85 -2.74
C ALA A 61 10.73 -6.09 -2.09
N ALA A 62 10.09 -7.25 -2.21
CA ALA A 62 10.64 -8.52 -1.72
C ALA A 62 11.92 -8.90 -2.49
N ALA A 63 11.90 -8.79 -3.83
CA ALA A 63 13.08 -8.98 -4.66
C ALA A 63 14.19 -7.98 -4.30
N GLY A 64 13.85 -6.70 -4.14
CA GLY A 64 14.78 -5.65 -3.73
C GLY A 64 15.44 -5.95 -2.38
N LYS A 65 14.69 -6.47 -1.41
CA LYS A 65 15.22 -6.89 -0.11
C LYS A 65 16.20 -8.07 -0.24
N LEU A 66 15.90 -9.05 -1.12
CA LEU A 66 16.81 -10.16 -1.40
C LEU A 66 18.10 -9.66 -2.07
N LEU A 67 17.99 -8.73 -3.01
CA LEU A 67 19.14 -8.07 -3.66
C LEU A 67 19.99 -7.29 -2.66
N GLU A 68 19.38 -6.52 -1.75
CA GLU A 68 20.10 -5.84 -0.66
C GLU A 68 20.89 -6.81 0.22
N SER A 69 20.37 -8.02 0.47
CA SER A 69 21.07 -9.02 1.28
C SER A 69 22.34 -9.57 0.61
N LYS A 70 22.43 -9.45 -0.72
CA LYS A 70 23.56 -9.91 -1.53
C LYS A 70 24.56 -8.80 -1.85
N ILE A 71 24.12 -7.53 -1.84
CA ILE A 71 24.95 -6.38 -2.17
C ILE A 71 25.41 -5.72 -0.87
N SER A 72 26.67 -5.95 -0.51
CA SER A 72 27.31 -5.26 0.62
C SER A 72 27.61 -3.82 0.24
N GLY A 73 26.85 -2.86 0.76
CA GLY A 73 27.30 -1.46 0.83
C GLY A 73 26.30 -0.36 0.49
N ALA A 74 26.51 0.80 1.11
CA ALA A 74 25.88 2.07 0.81
C ALA A 74 26.48 2.69 -0.47
N GLY A 75 26.11 2.14 -1.63
CA GLY A 75 26.51 2.65 -2.95
C GLY A 75 25.34 3.19 -3.78
N ARG A 76 25.64 3.85 -4.91
CA ARG A 76 24.60 4.31 -5.88
C ARG A 76 23.70 3.17 -6.35
N LEU A 77 24.26 1.96 -6.50
CA LEU A 77 23.51 0.76 -6.89
C LEU A 77 22.47 0.36 -5.82
N ALA A 78 22.84 0.37 -4.54
CA ALA A 78 21.91 0.09 -3.45
C ALA A 78 20.80 1.16 -3.36
N TRP A 79 21.14 2.41 -3.64
CA TRP A 79 20.17 3.51 -3.73
C TRP A 79 19.19 3.35 -4.91
N ALA A 80 19.70 2.95 -6.08
CA ALA A 80 18.87 2.67 -7.26
C ALA A 80 17.92 1.49 -7.01
N ILE A 81 18.40 0.41 -6.36
CA ILE A 81 17.56 -0.73 -5.96
C ILE A 81 16.47 -0.27 -5.00
N ARG A 82 16.80 0.56 -4.01
CA ARG A 82 15.80 1.11 -3.08
C ARG A 82 14.73 1.93 -3.79
N LEU A 83 15.13 2.82 -4.69
CA LEU A 83 14.21 3.62 -5.49
C LEU A 83 13.30 2.72 -6.33
N VAL A 84 13.87 1.85 -7.15
CA VAL A 84 13.09 1.05 -8.11
C VAL A 84 12.20 0.02 -7.40
N CYS A 85 12.70 -0.63 -6.35
CA CYS A 85 11.98 -1.73 -5.70
C CYS A 85 11.00 -1.28 -4.60
N PHE A 86 11.29 -0.20 -3.88
CA PHE A 86 10.47 0.19 -2.72
C PHE A 86 9.59 1.41 -2.97
N VAL A 87 9.96 2.36 -3.85
CA VAL A 87 9.10 3.52 -4.17
C VAL A 87 7.75 3.11 -4.75
N PRO A 88 7.64 2.13 -5.67
CA PRO A 88 6.33 1.69 -6.16
C PRO A 88 5.41 1.22 -5.03
N LEU A 89 5.96 0.56 -4.01
CA LEU A 89 5.21 0.12 -2.84
C LEU A 89 4.76 1.30 -1.97
N ALA A 90 5.63 2.30 -1.78
CA ALA A 90 5.28 3.54 -1.09
C ALA A 90 4.16 4.32 -1.81
N LEU A 91 4.22 4.38 -3.14
CA LEU A 91 3.19 5.00 -3.97
C LEU A 91 1.87 4.23 -3.90
N ALA A 92 1.92 2.89 -3.96
CA ALA A 92 0.74 2.06 -3.80
C ALA A 92 0.11 2.22 -2.41
N ALA A 93 0.91 2.29 -1.35
CA ALA A 93 0.45 2.54 0.01
C ALA A 93 -0.17 3.95 0.15
N SER A 94 0.44 4.95 -0.46
CA SER A 94 -0.10 6.33 -0.48
C SER A 94 -1.44 6.39 -1.23
N LEU A 95 -1.55 5.72 -2.37
CA LEU A 95 -2.79 5.62 -3.13
C LEU A 95 -3.87 4.89 -2.33
N LEU A 96 -3.52 3.81 -1.62
CA LEU A 96 -4.41 3.09 -0.73
C LEU A 96 -4.96 3.99 0.39
N ALA A 97 -4.09 4.83 0.98
CA ALA A 97 -4.50 5.81 1.98
C ALA A 97 -5.50 6.82 1.40
N VAL A 98 -5.23 7.36 0.21
CA VAL A 98 -6.14 8.31 -0.47
C VAL A 98 -7.49 7.67 -0.78
N VAL A 99 -7.50 6.45 -1.32
CA VAL A 99 -8.74 5.72 -1.62
C VAL A 99 -9.53 5.42 -0.35
N SER A 100 -8.84 5.00 0.72
CA SER A 100 -9.49 4.75 1.99
C SER A 100 -10.08 6.03 2.61
N ALA A 101 -9.35 7.14 2.53
CA ALA A 101 -9.81 8.43 3.03
C ALA A 101 -11.01 8.96 2.24
N GLY A 102 -11.00 8.81 0.91
CA GLY A 102 -12.06 9.30 0.04
C GLY A 102 -13.34 8.46 0.03
N TYR A 103 -13.23 7.14 0.25
CA TYR A 103 -14.35 6.22 0.03
C TYR A 103 -14.73 5.33 1.22
N ALA A 104 -13.88 5.21 2.24
CA ALA A 104 -14.05 4.20 3.30
C ALA A 104 -13.97 4.76 4.74
N MET A 105 -13.73 6.07 4.92
CA MET A 105 -13.63 6.74 6.23
C MET A 105 -14.87 6.59 7.12
N SER A 106 -16.05 6.37 6.53
CA SER A 106 -17.29 6.14 7.26
C SER A 106 -17.35 4.79 7.97
N THR A 107 -16.37 3.91 7.74
CA THR A 107 -16.33 2.55 8.28
C THR A 107 -15.08 2.31 9.12
N ILE A 108 -15.19 1.46 10.15
CA ILE A 108 -14.05 1.04 10.98
C ILE A 108 -12.96 0.41 10.11
N GLY A 109 -13.34 -0.42 9.13
CA GLY A 109 -12.41 -1.07 8.20
C GLY A 109 -11.60 -0.08 7.36
N GLY A 110 -12.23 1.00 6.87
CA GLY A 110 -11.53 2.03 6.12
C GLY A 110 -10.60 2.89 6.98
N VAL A 111 -10.98 3.18 8.23
CA VAL A 111 -10.07 3.87 9.18
C VAL A 111 -8.83 3.00 9.47
N ILE A 112 -9.03 1.69 9.70
CA ILE A 112 -7.91 0.75 9.89
C ILE A 112 -7.05 0.67 8.63
N ALA A 113 -7.65 0.56 7.45
CA ALA A 113 -6.93 0.52 6.18
C ALA A 113 -6.09 1.80 5.96
N LEU A 114 -6.63 2.97 6.30
CA LEU A 114 -5.92 4.25 6.21
C LEU A 114 -4.70 4.28 7.12
N LEU A 115 -4.87 3.92 8.41
CA LEU A 115 -3.77 3.91 9.37
C LEU A 115 -2.68 2.93 8.96
N LEU A 116 -3.04 1.72 8.53
CA LEU A 116 -2.09 0.72 8.07
C LEU A 116 -1.38 1.16 6.77
N ALA A 117 -2.08 1.83 5.86
CA ALA A 117 -1.51 2.38 4.64
C ALA A 117 -0.48 3.48 4.94
N ILE A 118 -0.77 4.39 5.88
CA ILE A 118 0.17 5.42 6.34
C ILE A 118 1.40 4.78 6.97
N VAL A 119 1.21 3.81 7.88
CA VAL A 119 2.30 3.08 8.51
C VAL A 119 3.15 2.36 7.46
N SER A 120 2.52 1.75 6.45
CA SER A 120 3.19 1.12 5.33
C SER A 120 4.04 2.11 4.54
N ALA A 121 3.47 3.25 4.12
CA ALA A 121 4.20 4.29 3.41
C ALA A 121 5.39 4.83 4.22
N LEU A 122 5.19 5.15 5.50
CA LEU A 122 6.25 5.62 6.39
C LEU A 122 7.36 4.59 6.57
N SER A 123 7.02 3.30 6.70
CA SER A 123 8.02 2.23 6.85
C SER A 123 8.93 2.09 5.62
N VAL A 124 8.42 2.42 4.42
CA VAL A 124 9.26 2.52 3.20
C VAL A 124 10.25 3.68 3.30
N PHE A 125 9.85 4.84 3.82
CA PHE A 125 10.78 5.96 3.99
C PHE A 125 11.91 5.64 4.99
N PHE A 126 11.63 4.84 6.03
CA PHE A 126 12.66 4.37 6.97
C PHE A 126 13.65 3.36 6.37
N LEU A 127 13.39 2.80 5.18
CA LEU A 127 14.37 1.99 4.45
C LEU A 127 15.48 2.83 3.80
N PHE A 128 15.28 4.15 3.65
CA PHE A 128 16.33 5.05 3.18
C PHE A 128 17.22 5.48 4.36
N PRO A 129 18.54 5.26 4.29
CA PRO A 129 19.45 5.69 5.34
C PRO A 129 19.44 7.21 5.39
N LYS A 130 19.28 7.75 6.60
CA LYS A 130 19.47 9.18 6.87
C LYS A 130 20.89 9.52 6.43
N LYS A 131 21.02 10.38 5.41
CA LYS A 131 22.31 10.94 5.03
C LYS A 131 22.70 11.88 6.18
N ASN A 132 23.52 11.39 7.10
CA ASN A 132 24.22 12.26 8.04
C ASN A 132 25.23 13.11 7.28
#